data_AF-A0A7C5H5A6-F1
#
_entry.id   AF-A0A7C5H5A6-F1
#
_cell.length_a   1.000
_cell.length_b   1.000
_cell.length_c   1.000
_cell.angle_alpha   90.00
_cell.angle_beta   90.00
_cell.angle_gamma   90.00
#
_symmetry.space_group_name_H-M   'P 1'
#
loop_
_entity.id
_entity.type
_entity.pdbx_description
1 polymer ?
#
loop_
_entity_poly.entity_id
_entity_poly.type
_entity_poly.pdbx_seq_one_letter_code
_entity_poly.pdbx_strand_id
1 'polypeptide(L)'
;MESQITKTQVIQSVMKAIYNLSDEENYSVYEAEDIAMYLGLNQQRVDEAIEILWDAGCLNECMTKEDDGTTTYCLTDKAIDIVEMG
;
A
#
# COMPACT_ATOMS: atom_id res chain seq x y z
N MET A 1 10.75 16.98 -16.88
CA MET A 1 10.24 17.71 -15.70
C MET A 1 9.74 16.63 -14.77
N GLU A 2 10.53 16.24 -13.76
CA GLU A 2 10.03 15.32 -12.74
C GLU A 2 8.95 16.05 -11.96
N SER A 3 7.70 15.58 -12.07
CA SER A 3 6.62 16.10 -11.24
C SER A 3 6.98 15.78 -9.78
N GLN A 4 7.16 16.79 -8.94
CA GLN A 4 7.39 16.57 -7.52
C GLN A 4 6.06 16.15 -6.88
N ILE A 5 5.83 14.84 -6.83
CA ILE A 5 4.72 14.23 -6.09
C ILE A 5 4.94 14.53 -4.60
N THR A 6 3.95 15.15 -3.95
CA THR A 6 3.98 15.47 -2.53
C THR A 6 3.84 14.21 -1.67
N LYS A 7 4.29 14.27 -0.41
CA LYS A 7 4.19 13.14 0.53
C LYS A 7 2.74 12.63 0.66
N THR A 8 1.77 13.54 0.74
CA THR A 8 0.34 13.20 0.79
C THR A 8 -0.13 12.48 -0.47
N GLN A 9 0.30 12.92 -1.65
CA GLN A 9 -0.03 12.23 -2.91
C GLN A 9 0.58 10.84 -2.99
N VAL A 10 1.81 10.66 -2.47
CA VAL A 10 2.42 9.32 -2.38
C VAL A 10 1.57 8.40 -1.50
N ILE A 11 1.18 8.86 -0.31
CA ILE A 11 0.35 8.08 0.63
C ILE A 11 -0.99 7.68 -0.03
N GLN A 12 -1.66 8.63 -0.68
CA GLN A 12 -2.93 8.37 -1.38
C GLN A 12 -2.75 7.36 -2.53
N SER A 13 -1.68 7.50 -3.31
CA SER A 13 -1.37 6.57 -4.40
C SER A 13 -1.05 5.17 -3.90
N VAL A 14 -0.31 5.04 -2.79
CA VAL A 14 0.00 3.76 -2.15
C VAL A 14 -1.29 3.11 -1.61
N MET A 15 -2.15 3.87 -0.93
CA MET A 15 -3.44 3.38 -0.44
C MET A 15 -4.32 2.87 -1.58
N LYS A 16 -4.39 3.60 -2.69
CA LYS A 16 -5.12 3.19 -3.91
C LYS A 16 -4.48 1.97 -4.59
N ALA A 17 -3.15 1.87 -4.61
CA ALA A 17 -2.46 0.71 -5.17
C ALA A 17 -2.79 -0.55 -4.37
N ILE A 18 -2.69 -0.50 -3.04
CA ILE A 18 -3.04 -1.63 -2.17
C ILE A 18 -4.49 -2.04 -2.40
N TYR A 19 -5.42 -1.09 -2.49
CA TYR A 19 -6.82 -1.36 -2.82
C TYR A 19 -6.99 -2.08 -4.17
N ASN A 20 -6.44 -1.51 -5.25
CA ASN A 20 -6.59 -2.06 -6.60
C ASN A 20 -5.93 -3.42 -6.79
N LEU A 21 -4.88 -3.68 -6.02
CA LEU A 21 -4.11 -4.91 -6.07
C LEU A 21 -4.73 -6.01 -5.18
N SER A 22 -5.53 -5.62 -4.18
CA SER A 22 -6.29 -6.54 -3.33
C SER A 22 -7.60 -6.93 -4.00
N ASP A 23 -7.57 -7.78 -5.03
CA ASP A 23 -8.79 -8.32 -5.66
C ASP A 23 -9.30 -9.56 -4.90
N GLU A 24 -10.63 -9.72 -4.77
CA GLU A 24 -11.29 -10.73 -3.91
C GLU A 24 -10.89 -12.18 -4.21
N GLU A 25 -10.39 -12.45 -5.43
CA GLU A 25 -10.01 -13.79 -5.87
C GLU A 25 -8.50 -14.06 -5.82
N ASN A 26 -7.68 -13.01 -5.73
CA ASN A 26 -6.24 -13.11 -5.73
C ASN A 26 -5.71 -12.36 -4.52
N TYR A 27 -5.46 -13.11 -3.45
CA TYR A 27 -4.53 -12.78 -2.37
C TYR A 27 -3.10 -12.62 -2.93
N SER A 28 -2.93 -11.84 -3.99
CA SER A 28 -1.64 -11.54 -4.55
C SER A 28 -0.95 -10.65 -3.53
N VAL A 29 0.00 -11.29 -2.87
CA VAL A 29 1.00 -10.77 -1.97
C VAL A 29 1.75 -9.67 -2.71
N TYR A 30 1.62 -8.41 -2.31
CA TYR A 30 2.39 -7.33 -2.90
C TYR A 30 3.26 -6.67 -1.85
N GLU A 31 4.57 -6.75 -2.09
CA GLU A 31 5.58 -6.13 -1.26
C GLU A 31 5.68 -4.63 -1.59
N ALA A 32 6.39 -3.89 -0.73
CA ALA A 32 6.70 -2.49 -1.02
C ALA A 32 7.40 -2.30 -2.37
N GLU A 33 8.19 -3.30 -2.81
CA GLU A 33 8.83 -3.31 -4.14
C GLU A 33 7.80 -3.39 -5.28
N ASP A 34 6.80 -4.28 -5.18
CA ASP A 34 5.76 -4.41 -6.20
C ASP A 34 4.91 -3.16 -6.32
N ILE A 35 4.53 -2.58 -5.17
CA ILE A 35 3.78 -1.33 -5.11
C ILE A 35 4.61 -0.18 -5.70
N ALA A 36 5.91 -0.13 -5.42
CA ALA A 36 6.82 0.86 -6.00
C ALA A 36 6.93 0.71 -7.52
N MET A 37 7.05 -0.52 -8.02
CA MET A 37 7.08 -0.81 -9.46
C MET A 37 5.75 -0.42 -10.13
N TYR A 38 4.61 -0.79 -9.54
CA TYR A 38 3.28 -0.43 -10.04
C TYR A 38 3.08 1.08 -10.14
N LEU A 39 3.56 1.83 -9.15
CA LEU A 39 3.44 3.29 -9.09
C LEU A 39 4.56 4.04 -9.84
N GLY A 40 5.61 3.35 -10.29
CA GLY A 40 6.82 3.99 -10.83
C GLY A 40 7.54 4.89 -9.81
N LEU A 41 7.52 4.50 -8.53
CA LEU A 41 8.09 5.24 -7.41
C LEU A 41 9.37 4.58 -6.89
N ASN A 42 10.13 5.34 -6.08
CA ASN A 42 11.20 4.78 -5.29
C ASN A 42 10.62 3.97 -4.11
N GLN A 43 11.12 2.75 -3.88
CA GLN A 43 10.68 1.86 -2.80
C GLN A 43 10.69 2.53 -1.42
N GLN A 44 11.72 3.32 -1.10
CA GLN A 44 11.81 4.01 0.19
C GLN A 44 10.59 4.93 0.44
N ARG A 45 10.06 5.55 -0.60
CA ARG A 45 8.85 6.40 -0.47
C ARG A 45 7.59 5.58 -0.22
N VAL A 46 7.56 4.36 -0.74
CA VAL A 46 6.47 3.42 -0.51
C VAL A 46 6.57 2.86 0.91
N ASP A 47 7.77 2.50 1.37
CA ASP A 47 8.01 2.06 2.76
C ASP A 47 7.55 3.13 3.77
N GLU A 48 7.96 4.39 3.57
CA GLU A 48 7.52 5.50 4.42
C GLU A 48 5.99 5.70 4.41
N ALA A 49 5.34 5.45 3.27
CA ALA A 49 3.89 5.57 3.16
C ALA A 49 3.16 4.41 3.85
N ILE A 50 3.70 3.18 3.73
CA ILE A 50 3.19 1.99 4.42
C ILE A 50 3.30 2.17 5.93
N GLU A 51 4.44 2.65 6.44
CA GLU A 51 4.62 2.93 7.88
C GLU A 51 3.58 3.93 8.40
N ILE A 52 3.32 5.00 7.65
CA ILE A 52 2.29 6.00 8.03
C ILE A 52 0.88 5.41 8.00
N LEU A 53 0.55 4.62 6.98
CA LEU A 53 -0.76 3.97 6.87
C LEU A 53 -0.97 2.93 7.97
N TRP A 54 0.09 2.22 8.35
CA TRP A 54 0.11 1.28 9.46
C TRP A 54 -0.17 1.99 10.78
N ASP A 55 0.60 3.03 11.11
CA ASP A 55 0.44 3.82 12.34
C ASP A 55 -0.93 4.49 12.42
N ALA A 56 -1.53 4.83 11.27
CA ALA A 56 -2.88 5.38 11.18
C ALA A 56 -4.00 4.34 11.34
N GLY A 57 -3.68 3.04 11.40
CA GLY A 57 -4.67 1.95 11.46
C GLY A 57 -5.41 1.73 10.14
N CYS A 58 -4.81 2.12 9.01
CA CYS A 58 -5.37 1.92 7.68
C CYS A 58 -5.02 0.57 7.07
N LEU A 59 -4.06 -0.16 7.64
CA LEU A 59 -3.58 -1.45 7.15
C LEU A 59 -3.84 -2.57 8.16
N ASN A 60 -4.12 -3.76 7.65
CA ASN A 60 -3.99 -5.03 8.36
C ASN A 60 -2.82 -5.82 7.77
N GLU A 61 -2.15 -6.61 8.60
CA GLU A 61 -1.16 -7.58 8.13
C GLU A 61 -1.87 -8.85 7.66
N CYS A 62 -1.56 -9.32 6.45
CA CYS A 62 -2.14 -10.53 5.87
C CYS A 62 -1.28 -11.78 6.11
N MET A 63 0.03 -11.65 5.92
CA MET A 63 1.02 -12.69 6.22
C MET A 63 2.26 -12.03 6.82
N THR A 64 2.82 -12.68 7.84
CA THR A 64 4.06 -12.23 8.43
C THR A 64 5.23 -12.74 7.61
N LYS A 65 6.39 -12.08 7.75
CA LYS A 65 7.65 -12.52 7.14
C LYS A 65 8.04 -13.96 7.53
N GLU A 66 7.56 -14.44 8.68
CA GLU A 66 7.84 -15.78 9.17
C GLU A 66 6.99 -16.86 8.48
N ASP A 67 5.85 -16.48 7.88
CA ASP A 67 4.92 -17.41 7.23
C ASP A 67 5.30 -17.72 5.78
N ASP A 68 5.74 -16.71 5.00
CA ASP A 68 6.04 -16.86 3.56
C ASP A 68 7.26 -16.05 3.09
N GLY A 69 8.12 -15.60 4.02
CA GLY A 69 9.34 -14.85 3.71
C GLY A 69 9.15 -13.34 3.52
N THR A 70 7.89 -12.88 3.55
CA THR A 70 7.50 -11.49 3.23
C THR A 70 6.31 -11.00 4.06
N THR A 71 6.34 -9.72 4.45
CA THR A 71 5.20 -9.04 5.09
C THR A 71 4.28 -8.43 4.04
N THR A 72 2.98 -8.71 4.13
CA THR A 72 1.95 -8.17 3.22
C THR A 72 0.86 -7.41 3.95
N TYR A 73 0.25 -6.46 3.26
CA TYR A 73 -0.75 -5.56 3.81
C TYR A 73 -2.02 -5.54 2.96
N CYS A 74 -3.18 -5.51 3.61
CA CYS A 74 -4.45 -5.11 3.01
C CYS A 74 -5.02 -3.88 3.74
N LEU A 75 -5.96 -3.18 3.10
CA LEU A 75 -6.65 -2.06 3.75
C LEU A 75 -7.65 -2.56 4.81
N THR A 76 -7.84 -1.78 5.87
CA THR A 76 -9.00 -1.96 6.76
C THR A 76 -10.28 -1.50 6.06
N ASP A 77 -11.45 -2.00 6.48
CA ASP A 77 -12.74 -1.58 5.93
C ASP A 77 -12.90 -0.04 5.93
N LYS A 78 -12.46 0.62 7.00
CA LYS A 78 -12.49 2.09 7.09
C LYS A 78 -11.58 2.77 6.07
N ALA A 79 -10.42 2.18 5.77
CA ALA A 79 -9.51 2.70 4.76
C ALA A 79 -10.04 2.44 3.35
N ILE A 80 -10.72 1.31 3.12
CA ILE A 80 -11.46 1.02 1.88
C ILE A 80 -12.52 2.09 1.65
N ASP A 81 -13.36 2.39 2.65
CA ASP A 81 -14.37 3.45 2.56
C ASP A 81 -13.73 4.79 2.14
N ILE A 82 -12.55 5.14 2.67
CA ILE A 82 -11.83 6.37 2.32
C ILE A 82 -11.32 6.34 0.88
N VAL A 83 -10.88 5.20 0.36
CA VAL A 83 -10.46 5.04 -1.05
C VAL A 83 -11.66 5.14 -2.00
N GLU A 84 -12.76 4.47 -1.67
CA GLU A 84 -13.96 4.38 -2.51
C GLU A 84 -14.76 5.69 -2.53
N MET A 85 -14.75 6.44 -1.42
CA MET A 85 -15.31 7.79 -1.35
C MET A 85 -14.40 8.85 -2.01
N GLY A 86 -13.25 8.43 -2.55
CA GLY A 86 -12.20 9.27 -3.13
C GLY A 86 -12.60 10.10 -4.34
#